data_AF-A0AAD6LCE7-F1
#
_entry.id   AF-A0AAD6LCE7-F1
#
_cell.length_a   1.000
_cell.length_b   1.000
_cell.length_c   1.000
_cell.angle_alpha   90.00
_cell.angle_beta   90.00
_cell.angle_gamma   90.00
#
_symmetry.space_group_name_H-M   'P 1'
#
loop_
_entity.id
_entity.type
_entity.pdbx_description
1 polymer ?
#
loop_
_entity_poly.entity_id
_entity_poly.type
_entity_poly.pdbx_seq_one_letter_code
_entity_poly.pdbx_strand_id
1 'polypeptide(L)'
;MATATRVLFFMGLVVSLVSVASAISGTATYYNVYVRPTNAGVPQPCKGGSVTVKIVDRCPSPGCQATIDLSQEAFSQIADLNAGKINIDYTQ
;
A
#
# COMPACT_ATOMS: atom_id res chain seq x y z
N MET A 1 -32.41 -36.62 -1.12
CA MET A 1 -31.76 -35.80 -2.18
C MET A 1 -31.98 -34.30 -2.01
N ALA A 2 -33.15 -33.82 -1.56
CA ALA A 2 -33.41 -32.38 -1.38
C ALA A 2 -32.59 -31.68 -0.26
N THR A 3 -32.23 -32.39 0.81
CA THR A 3 -31.49 -31.82 1.95
C THR A 3 -30.02 -31.54 1.63
N ALA A 4 -29.37 -32.41 0.85
CA ALA A 4 -27.96 -32.27 0.45
C ALA A 4 -27.74 -31.07 -0.48
N THR A 5 -28.66 -30.84 -1.43
CA THR A 5 -28.59 -29.70 -2.35
C THR A 5 -28.70 -28.36 -1.62
N ARG A 6 -29.53 -28.26 -0.58
CA ARG A 6 -29.63 -27.04 0.25
C ARG A 6 -28.36 -26.78 1.06
N VAL A 7 -27.76 -27.83 1.63
CA VAL A 7 -26.48 -27.70 2.37
C VAL A 7 -25.35 -27.26 1.44
N LEU A 8 -25.29 -27.80 0.22
CA LEU A 8 -24.30 -27.40 -0.80
C LEU A 8 -24.46 -25.94 -1.24
N PHE A 9 -25.70 -25.46 -1.42
CA PHE A 9 -25.96 -24.06 -1.74
C PHE A 9 -25.58 -23.11 -0.60
N PHE A 10 -25.90 -23.45 0.65
CA PHE A 10 -25.51 -22.65 1.81
C PHE A 10 -24.00 -22.63 2.02
N MET A 11 -23.31 -23.77 1.86
CA MET A 11 -21.84 -23.82 1.90
C MET A 11 -21.21 -22.98 0.79
N GLY A 12 -21.73 -23.04 -0.44
CA GLY A 12 -21.25 -22.21 -1.55
C GLY A 12 -21.43 -20.71 -1.30
N LEU A 13 -22.57 -20.31 -0.72
CA LEU A 13 -22.86 -18.91 -0.39
C LEU A 13 -21.92 -18.40 0.72
N VAL A 14 -21.63 -19.21 1.73
CA VAL A 14 -20.71 -18.85 2.81
C VAL A 14 -19.28 -18.70 2.29
N VAL A 15 -18.79 -19.61 1.44
CA VAL A 15 -17.44 -19.54 0.84
C VAL A 15 -17.26 -18.28 -0.02
N SER A 16 -18.31 -17.83 -0.72
CA SER A 16 -18.24 -16.60 -1.53
C SER A 16 -18.21 -15.30 -0.73
N LEU A 17 -18.72 -15.31 0.52
CA LEU A 17 -18.71 -14.15 1.40
C LEU A 17 -17.38 -13.96 2.14
N VAL A 18 -16.54 -15.00 2.22
CA VAL A 18 -15.20 -14.90 2.83
C VAL A 18 -14.19 -14.35 1.82
N SER A 19 -14.45 -13.16 1.29
CA SER A 19 -13.43 -12.38 0.59
C SER A 19 -12.46 -11.82 1.64
N VAL A 20 -11.49 -12.62 2.06
CA VAL A 20 -10.48 -12.18 3.02
C VAL A 20 -9.58 -11.16 2.33
N ALA A 21 -9.70 -9.89 2.73
CA ALA A 21 -8.69 -8.88 2.44
C ALA A 21 -7.46 -9.17 3.33
N SER A 22 -6.67 -10.16 2.98
CA SER A 22 -5.41 -10.42 3.68
C SER A 22 -4.39 -9.34 3.31
N ALA A 23 -3.96 -8.57 4.31
CA ALA A 23 -2.73 -7.78 4.20
C ALA A 23 -1.56 -8.76 4.28
N ILE A 24 -0.82 -8.93 3.18
CA ILE A 24 0.39 -9.75 3.16
C ILE A 24 1.48 -8.95 3.88
N SER A 25 2.00 -9.49 4.99
CA SER A 25 3.19 -8.91 5.62
C SER A 25 4.39 -9.10 4.68
N GLY A 26 4.95 -7.99 4.20
CA GLY A 26 6.11 -7.97 3.30
C GLY A 26 7.02 -6.79 3.60
N THR A 27 8.25 -6.81 3.07
CA THR A 27 9.22 -5.72 3.22
C THR A 27 9.35 -4.98 1.90
N ALA A 28 8.94 -3.72 1.86
CA ALA A 28 9.15 -2.90 0.67
C ALA A 28 10.53 -2.24 0.74
N THR A 29 11.31 -2.41 -0.33
CA THR A 29 12.60 -1.76 -0.54
C THR A 29 12.47 -0.76 -1.70
N TYR A 30 12.86 0.49 -1.49
CA TYR A 30 12.80 1.55 -2.50
C TYR A 30 14.17 1.77 -3.13
N TYR A 31 14.28 1.72 -4.47
CA TYR A 31 15.58 1.76 -5.17
C TYR A 31 15.83 3.06 -5.90
N ASN A 32 14.78 3.78 -6.33
CA ASN A 32 14.96 5.11 -6.88
C ASN A 32 13.93 6.08 -6.30
N VAL A 33 14.40 7.30 -6.09
CA VAL A 33 13.59 8.39 -5.58
C VAL A 33 13.57 9.45 -6.67
N TYR A 34 12.41 9.66 -7.29
CA TYR A 34 12.28 10.62 -8.38
C TYR A 34 12.27 12.03 -7.82
N VAL A 35 13.25 12.84 -8.20
CA VAL A 35 13.42 14.21 -7.68
C VAL A 35 12.44 15.24 -8.28
N ARG A 36 11.45 14.78 -9.05
CA ARG A 36 10.49 15.66 -9.73
C ARG A 36 9.48 16.21 -8.71
N PRO A 37 9.12 17.50 -8.78
CA PRO A 37 8.10 18.07 -7.91
C PRO A 37 6.75 17.41 -8.18
N THR A 38 6.10 17.00 -7.10
CA THR A 38 4.73 16.48 -7.07
C THR A 38 3.70 17.53 -6.66
N ASN A 39 4.15 18.66 -6.05
CA ASN A 39 3.32 19.73 -5.53
C ASN A 39 3.96 21.11 -5.74
N ALA A 40 3.12 22.16 -5.72
CA ALA A 40 3.58 23.56 -5.76
C ALA A 40 4.17 23.97 -4.40
N GLY A 41 5.45 24.36 -4.37
CA GLY A 41 6.12 24.86 -3.17
C GLY A 41 7.37 24.08 -2.75
N VAL A 42 7.55 22.85 -3.25
CA VAL A 42 8.76 22.05 -2.99
C VAL A 42 9.36 21.60 -4.33
N PRO A 43 10.26 22.41 -4.94
CA PRO A 43 10.79 22.13 -6.28
C PRO A 43 11.67 20.87 -6.34
N GLN A 44 12.29 20.49 -5.23
CA GLN A 44 13.13 19.31 -5.11
C GLN A 44 12.77 18.52 -3.84
N PRO A 45 11.66 17.77 -3.86
CA PRO A 45 11.11 17.17 -2.64
C PRO A 45 11.94 16.01 -2.11
N CYS A 46 12.79 15.42 -2.95
CA CYS A 46 13.52 14.20 -2.63
C CYS A 46 14.94 14.52 -2.16
N LYS A 47 15.34 13.88 -1.05
CA LYS A 47 16.68 14.02 -0.46
C LYS A 47 17.72 13.09 -1.09
N GLY A 48 17.27 12.14 -1.92
CA GLY A 48 18.09 11.03 -2.40
C GLY A 48 18.19 9.90 -1.36
N GLY A 49 18.74 8.76 -1.77
CA GLY A 49 18.87 7.57 -0.92
C GLY A 49 17.68 6.62 -1.00
N SER A 50 17.59 5.72 -0.02
CA SER A 50 16.61 4.63 0.04
C SER A 50 16.26 4.32 1.48
N VAL A 51 15.01 3.91 1.73
CA VAL A 51 14.57 3.39 3.03
C VAL A 51 14.03 1.96 2.85
N THR A 52 14.24 1.10 3.84
CA THR A 52 13.60 -0.23 3.88
C THR A 52 12.53 -0.18 4.95
N VAL A 53 11.30 -0.57 4.60
CA VAL A 53 10.17 -0.52 5.53
C VAL A 53 9.41 -1.85 5.52
N LYS A 54 8.77 -2.14 6.64
CA LYS A 54 7.83 -3.26 6.73
C LYS A 54 6.43 -2.76 6.40
N ILE A 55 5.73 -3.45 5.50
CA ILE A 55 4.31 -3.21 5.25
C ILE A 55 3.53 -3.82 6.42
N VAL A 56 2.83 -2.96 7.16
CA VAL A 56 2.09 -3.35 8.39
C VAL A 56 0.58 -3.42 8.19
N ASP A 57 0.05 -2.75 7.15
CA ASP A 57 -1.38 -2.74 6.86
C ASP A 57 -1.63 -2.53 5.37
N ARG A 58 -2.83 -2.92 4.91
CA ARG A 58 -3.32 -2.67 3.57
C ARG A 58 -4.40 -1.60 3.63
N CYS A 59 -4.16 -0.47 2.96
CA CYS A 59 -5.19 0.54 2.80
C CYS A 59 -6.33 0.03 1.88
N PRO A 60 -7.58 -0.02 2.37
CA PRO A 60 -8.71 -0.50 1.58
C PRO A 60 -9.15 0.52 0.52
N SER A 61 -9.70 0.02 -0.59
CA SER A 61 -10.34 0.86 -1.61
C SER A 61 -11.55 1.60 -1.03
N PRO A 62 -11.79 2.89 -1.36
CA PRO A 62 -11.09 3.70 -2.37
C PRO A 62 -9.94 4.57 -1.83
N GLY A 63 -9.56 4.42 -0.56
CA GLY A 63 -8.70 5.35 0.17
C GLY A 63 -7.28 5.47 -0.37
N CYS A 64 -6.74 4.40 -0.97
CA CYS A 64 -5.41 4.38 -1.56
C CYS A 64 -5.43 3.63 -2.89
N GLN A 65 -5.19 4.35 -3.99
CA GLN A 65 -4.96 3.74 -5.30
C GLN A 65 -3.47 3.84 -5.62
N ALA A 66 -2.76 2.71 -5.48
CA ALA A 66 -1.33 2.59 -5.75
C ALA A 66 -0.42 3.54 -4.93
N THR A 67 -0.84 3.94 -3.72
CA THR A 67 -0.04 4.73 -2.79
C THR A 67 0.38 3.88 -1.59
N ILE A 68 1.63 4.05 -1.17
CA ILE A 68 2.16 3.48 0.07
C ILE A 68 2.32 4.63 1.06
N ASP A 69 1.60 4.57 2.17
CA ASP A 69 1.75 5.53 3.25
C ASP A 69 2.92 5.11 4.13
N LEU A 70 3.97 5.92 4.10
CA LEU A 70 5.13 5.75 4.96
C LEU A 70 4.88 6.44 6.30
N SER A 71 5.47 5.89 7.36
CA SER A 71 5.56 6.64 8.62
C SER A 71 6.33 7.94 8.38
N GLN A 72 6.05 8.96 9.19
CA GLN A 72 6.70 10.27 9.06
C GLN A 72 8.23 10.16 9.15
N GLU A 73 8.72 9.26 10.01
CA GLU A 73 10.14 8.99 10.18
C GLU A 73 10.75 8.42 8.90
N ALA A 74 10.12 7.40 8.29
CA ALA A 74 10.60 6.80 7.05
C ALA A 74 10.53 7.78 5.87
N PHE A 75 9.44 8.56 5.75
CA PHE A 75 9.31 9.56 4.70
C PHE A 75 10.37 10.65 4.84
N SER A 76 10.66 11.10 6.06
CA SER A 76 11.66 12.14 6.32
C SER A 76 13.09 11.74 5.91
N GLN A 77 13.38 10.45 5.80
CA GLN A 77 14.68 9.95 5.33
C GLN A 77 14.86 10.13 3.82
N ILE A 78 13.78 10.08 3.03
CA ILE A 78 13.84 10.13 1.56
C ILE A 78 13.29 11.43 0.96
N ALA A 79 12.52 12.22 1.71
CA ALA A 79 11.90 13.44 1.23
C ALA A 79 11.67 14.53 2.31
N ASP A 80 11.42 15.75 1.84
CA ASP A 80 10.89 16.86 2.65
C ASP A 80 9.44 16.57 3.04
N LEU A 81 9.14 16.62 4.34
CA LEU A 81 7.80 16.40 4.88
C LEU A 81 6.77 17.38 4.31
N ASN A 82 7.18 18.61 3.96
CA ASN A 82 6.31 19.61 3.34
C ASN A 82 5.88 19.22 1.92
N ALA A 83 6.58 18.28 1.28
CA ALA A 83 6.17 17.78 -0.03
C ALA A 83 4.87 16.95 0.07
N GLY A 84 4.63 16.29 1.21
CA GLY A 84 3.44 15.47 1.51
C GLY A 84 3.29 14.19 0.67
N LYS A 85 3.81 14.15 -0.56
CA LYS A 85 3.75 13.02 -1.49
C LYS A 85 4.93 13.10 -2.45
N ILE A 86 5.54 11.97 -2.80
CA ILE A 86 6.57 11.88 -3.84
C ILE A 86 6.33 10.66 -4.73
N ASN A 87 6.93 10.64 -5.92
CA ASN A 87 6.99 9.46 -6.76
C ASN A 87 8.29 8.69 -6.51
N ILE A 88 8.18 7.36 -6.49
CA ILE A 88 9.26 6.43 -6.13
C ILE A 88 9.09 5.15 -6.95
N ASP A 89 10.20 4.48 -7.26
CA ASP A 89 10.14 3.06 -7.59
C ASP A 89 10.45 2.22 -6.36
N TYR A 90 9.74 1.10 -6.29
CA TYR A 90 9.81 0.19 -5.17
C TYR A 90 9.79 -1.26 -5.63
N THR A 91 10.28 -2.13 -4.75
CA THR A 91 10.20 -3.57 -4.88
C THR A 91 9.64 -4.12 -3.57
N GLN A 92 8.72 -5.08 -3.67
CA GLN A 92 8.04 -5.72 -2.54
C GLN A 92 8.63 -7.10 -2.26
#